data_AF-A0A2D8ERC4-F1
#
_entry.id   AF-A0A2D8ERC4-F1
#
_cell.length_a   1.000
_cell.length_b   1.000
_cell.length_c   1.000
_cell.angle_alpha   90.00
_cell.angle_beta   90.00
_cell.angle_gamma   90.00
#
_symmetry.space_group_name_H-M   'P 1'
#
loop_
_entity.id
_entity.type
_entity.pdbx_description
1 polymer ?
#
loop_
_entity_poly.entity_id
_entity_poly.type
_entity_poly.pdbx_seq_one_letter_code
_entity_poly.pdbx_strand_id
1 'polypeptide(L)'
;MNLSETLNSLNYNKDNLIEKGILAESDYLPFIVNKCLSYFTDTVLFVNEMNRFSDLPKKMQYDYILHSIRKRKRFSRWEKNNKSKKFLLVKEYYQYSDSKTEEIVDLISDDQLKEIKKLLETGERK
;
A
#
# COMPACT_ATOMS: atom_id res chain seq x y z
N MET A 1 -16.73 -0.74 -12.66
CA MET A 1 -15.60 -0.59 -13.61
C MET A 1 -14.33 -1.15 -12.97
N ASN A 2 -13.38 -1.70 -13.75
CA ASN A 2 -12.19 -2.36 -13.19
C ASN A 2 -11.03 -1.36 -12.94
N LEU A 3 -10.29 -1.55 -11.85
CA LEU A 3 -9.10 -0.74 -11.51
C LEU A 3 -8.10 -0.66 -12.66
N SER A 4 -7.90 -1.78 -13.37
CA SER A 4 -7.00 -1.86 -14.52
C SER A 4 -7.33 -0.87 -15.63
N GLU A 5 -8.63 -0.65 -15.91
CA GLU A 5 -9.07 0.29 -16.95
C GLU A 5 -8.80 1.74 -16.53
N THR A 6 -9.07 2.04 -15.26
CA THR A 6 -8.78 3.36 -14.68
C THR A 6 -7.28 3.66 -14.74
N LEU A 7 -6.43 2.70 -14.33
CA LEU A 7 -4.98 2.86 -14.41
C LEU A 7 -4.47 2.95 -15.85
N ASN A 8 -5.07 2.22 -16.80
CA ASN A 8 -4.73 2.32 -18.21
C ASN A 8 -5.11 3.68 -18.81
N SER A 9 -6.26 4.22 -18.44
CA SER A 9 -6.67 5.56 -18.82
C SER A 9 -5.66 6.62 -18.34
N LEU A 10 -5.27 6.55 -17.06
CA LEU A 10 -4.32 7.50 -16.47
C LEU A 10 -2.90 7.33 -17.02
N ASN A 11 -2.42 6.11 -17.21
CA ASN A 11 -1.03 5.84 -17.59
C ASN A 11 -0.81 5.84 -19.11
N TYR A 12 -1.74 5.31 -19.89
CA TYR A 12 -1.50 5.00 -21.31
C TYR A 12 -2.49 5.66 -22.26
N ASN A 13 -3.80 5.40 -22.13
CA ASN A 13 -4.76 5.87 -23.13
C ASN A 13 -4.90 7.39 -23.11
N LYS A 14 -4.78 8.02 -21.94
CA LYS A 14 -4.99 9.45 -21.73
C LYS A 14 -6.40 9.91 -22.09
N ASP A 15 -7.36 9.01 -21.91
CA ASP A 15 -8.78 9.25 -22.11
C ASP A 15 -9.46 9.50 -20.77
N ASN A 16 -10.15 10.64 -20.62
CA ASN A 16 -10.92 10.96 -19.42
C ASN A 16 -12.19 10.10 -19.34
N LEU A 17 -12.18 9.07 -18.51
CA LEU A 17 -13.29 8.13 -18.37
C LEU A 17 -14.46 8.72 -17.58
N ILE A 18 -14.18 9.66 -16.68
CA ILE A 18 -15.20 10.35 -15.88
C ILE A 18 -16.01 11.29 -16.79
N GLU A 19 -15.33 12.09 -17.62
CA GLU A 19 -16.01 12.98 -18.57
C GLU A 19 -16.80 12.23 -19.64
N LYS A 20 -16.32 11.06 -20.07
CA LYS A 20 -17.07 10.19 -21.02
C LYS A 20 -18.26 9.49 -20.36
N GLY A 21 -18.49 9.65 -19.06
CA GLY A 21 -19.55 8.98 -18.32
C GLY A 21 -19.35 7.46 -18.18
N ILE A 22 -18.15 6.97 -18.47
CA ILE A 22 -17.80 5.54 -18.41
C ILE A 22 -17.44 5.14 -16.97
N LEU A 23 -16.75 6.04 -16.25
CA LEU A 23 -16.41 5.90 -14.83
C LEU A 23 -17.24 6.89 -14.01
N ALA A 24 -18.09 6.39 -13.11
CA ALA A 24 -18.73 7.26 -12.14
C ALA A 24 -17.69 7.84 -11.18
N GLU A 25 -17.82 9.12 -10.82
CA GLU A 25 -16.90 9.78 -9.88
C GLU A 25 -16.87 9.05 -8.51
N SER A 26 -18.00 8.48 -8.08
CA SER A 26 -18.11 7.66 -6.86
C SER A 26 -17.17 6.46 -6.88
N ASP A 27 -16.98 5.85 -8.05
CA ASP A 27 -16.22 4.61 -8.24
C ASP A 27 -14.71 4.86 -8.33
N TYR A 28 -14.30 6.12 -8.54
CA TYR A 28 -12.91 6.50 -8.44
C TYR A 28 -12.45 6.38 -6.97
N LEU A 29 -11.36 5.64 -6.75
CA LEU A 29 -10.76 5.41 -5.43
C LEU A 29 -9.37 6.05 -5.40
N PRO A 30 -9.24 7.33 -5.02
CA PRO A 30 -7.98 8.06 -5.10
C PRO A 30 -6.84 7.37 -4.36
N PHE A 31 -7.11 6.85 -3.17
CA PHE A 31 -6.12 6.13 -2.36
C PHE A 31 -5.49 4.95 -3.12
N ILE A 32 -6.32 4.14 -3.80
CA ILE A 32 -5.83 2.96 -4.53
C ILE A 32 -4.98 3.41 -5.72
N VAL A 33 -5.44 4.40 -6.47
CA VAL A 33 -4.73 4.93 -7.64
C VAL A 33 -3.40 5.56 -7.24
N ASN A 34 -3.39 6.40 -6.21
CA ASN A 34 -2.18 7.04 -5.68
C ASN A 34 -1.18 5.98 -5.21
N LYS A 35 -1.65 4.95 -4.51
CA LYS A 35 -0.78 3.84 -4.07
C LYS A 35 -0.23 3.01 -5.22
N CYS A 36 -1.00 2.78 -6.29
CA CYS A 36 -0.47 2.10 -7.48
C CYS A 36 0.61 2.93 -8.19
N LEU A 37 0.43 4.24 -8.24
CA LEU A 37 1.35 5.17 -8.90
C LEU A 37 2.54 5.57 -8.02
N SER A 38 2.51 5.36 -6.69
CA SER A 38 3.62 5.69 -5.80
C SER A 38 4.87 4.84 -6.01
N TYR A 39 4.73 3.67 -6.64
CA TYR A 39 5.85 2.76 -6.94
C TYR A 39 6.79 3.29 -8.03
N PHE A 40 6.41 4.33 -8.77
CA PHE A 40 7.22 4.86 -9.85
C PHE A 40 7.77 6.24 -9.48
N THR A 41 9.08 6.37 -9.63
CA THR A 41 9.81 7.61 -9.32
C THR A 41 9.33 8.81 -10.14
N ASP A 42 8.80 8.59 -11.33
CA ASP A 42 8.27 9.63 -12.19
C ASP A 42 6.86 10.11 -11.81
N THR A 43 6.11 9.34 -11.00
CA THR A 43 4.74 9.68 -10.58
C THR A 43 4.59 9.95 -9.09
N VAL A 44 5.57 9.56 -8.26
CA VAL A 44 5.50 9.66 -6.79
C VAL A 44 5.23 11.08 -6.28
N LEU A 45 5.83 12.10 -6.90
CA LEU A 45 5.63 13.49 -6.47
C LEU A 45 4.20 13.99 -6.77
N PHE A 46 3.66 13.63 -7.94
CA PHE A 46 2.30 14.01 -8.33
C PHE A 46 1.25 13.38 -7.40
N VAL A 47 1.40 12.10 -7.06
CA VAL A 47 0.48 11.46 -6.14
C VAL A 47 0.65 11.95 -4.71
N ASN A 48 1.86 12.36 -4.32
CA ASN A 48 2.09 12.96 -3.01
C ASN A 48 1.36 14.30 -2.86
N GLU A 49 1.32 15.13 -3.91
CA GLU A 49 0.50 16.34 -3.92
C GLU A 49 -0.99 16.00 -3.74
N MET A 50 -1.51 14.98 -4.45
CA MET A 50 -2.90 14.55 -4.24
C MET A 50 -3.17 13.96 -2.86
N ASN A 51 -2.18 13.35 -2.21
CA ASN A 51 -2.31 12.90 -0.83
C ASN A 51 -2.41 14.08 0.15
N ARG A 52 -1.75 15.21 -0.13
CA ARG A 52 -1.86 16.44 0.68
C ARG A 52 -3.23 17.11 0.52
N PHE A 53 -3.85 16.95 -0.65
CA PHE A 53 -5.14 17.54 -1.00
C PHE A 53 -6.23 16.46 -1.13
N SER A 54 -6.31 15.56 -0.14
CA SER A 54 -7.24 14.42 -0.16
C SER A 54 -8.71 14.81 -0.20
N ASP A 55 -9.03 16.00 0.29
CA ASP A 55 -10.40 16.52 0.41
C ASP A 55 -10.95 17.07 -0.92
N LEU A 56 -10.10 17.17 -1.95
CA LEU A 56 -10.54 17.63 -3.26
C LEU A 56 -11.55 16.66 -3.89
N PRO A 57 -12.48 17.17 -4.72
CA PRO A 57 -13.36 16.32 -5.50
C PRO A 57 -12.58 15.24 -6.26
N LYS A 58 -13.13 14.03 -6.28
CA LYS A 58 -12.49 12.84 -6.89
C LYS A 58 -12.19 13.08 -8.37
N LYS A 59 -13.09 13.76 -9.08
CA LYS A 59 -12.88 14.18 -10.46
C LYS A 59 -11.65 15.07 -10.61
N MET A 60 -11.47 16.05 -9.72
CA MET A 60 -10.32 16.95 -9.78
C MET A 60 -9.01 16.21 -9.55
N GLN A 61 -8.97 15.27 -8.60
CA GLN A 61 -7.79 14.42 -8.38
C GLN A 61 -7.49 13.55 -9.61
N TYR A 62 -8.53 12.97 -10.22
CA TYR A 62 -8.39 12.19 -11.44
C TYR A 62 -7.86 13.03 -12.61
N ASP A 63 -8.44 14.21 -12.85
CA ASP A 63 -8.05 15.13 -13.93
C ASP A 63 -6.61 15.63 -13.74
N TYR A 64 -6.23 15.96 -12.50
CA TYR A 64 -4.86 16.34 -12.18
C TYR A 64 -3.87 15.24 -12.56
N ILE A 65 -4.10 14.00 -12.13
CA ILE A 65 -3.21 12.89 -12.48
C ILE A 65 -3.22 12.66 -13.99
N LEU A 66 -4.39 12.60 -14.63
CA LEU A 66 -4.55 12.36 -16.06
C LEU A 66 -3.66 13.29 -16.91
N HIS A 67 -3.69 14.59 -16.60
CA HIS A 67 -2.96 15.62 -17.34
C HIS A 67 -1.50 15.82 -16.89
N SER A 68 -1.19 15.54 -15.62
CA SER A 68 0.15 15.80 -15.08
C SER A 68 1.15 14.68 -15.41
N ILE A 69 0.73 13.41 -15.36
CA ILE A 69 1.65 12.29 -15.57
C ILE A 69 1.86 12.02 -17.07
N ARG A 70 3.08 11.67 -17.50
CA ARG A 70 3.35 11.33 -18.91
C ARG A 70 2.82 9.94 -19.28
N LYS A 71 2.49 9.77 -20.57
CA LYS A 71 2.05 8.49 -21.15
C LYS A 71 3.17 7.45 -21.07
N ARG A 72 2.92 6.33 -20.38
CA ARG A 72 3.86 5.21 -20.20
C ARG A 72 3.11 3.98 -19.70
N LYS A 73 3.52 2.77 -20.07
CA LYS A 73 3.01 1.54 -19.43
C LYS A 73 3.62 1.40 -18.03
N ARG A 74 2.80 1.55 -17.00
CA ARG A 74 3.18 1.40 -15.59
C ARG A 74 2.37 0.27 -14.97
N PHE A 75 3.05 -0.72 -14.40
CA PHE A 75 2.45 -1.79 -13.62
C PHE A 75 3.40 -2.17 -12.49
N SER A 76 2.90 -2.19 -11.27
CA SER A 76 3.64 -2.65 -10.10
C SER A 76 2.78 -3.65 -9.34
N ARG A 77 3.42 -4.69 -8.83
CA ARG A 77 2.77 -5.58 -7.88
C ARG A 77 2.73 -4.87 -6.53
N TRP A 78 1.60 -4.96 -5.83
CA TRP A 78 1.53 -4.47 -4.46
C TRP A 78 2.55 -5.22 -3.60
N GLU A 79 3.43 -4.46 -2.96
CA GLU A 79 4.34 -4.98 -1.97
C GLU A 79 3.51 -5.40 -0.75
N LYS A 80 3.60 -6.68 -0.41
CA LYS A 80 3.00 -7.22 0.80
C LYS A 80 4.06 -7.23 1.88
N ASN A 81 3.71 -6.75 3.07
CA ASN A 81 4.61 -6.82 4.21
C ASN A 81 4.79 -8.29 4.62
N ASN A 82 5.85 -8.93 4.14
CA ASN A 82 6.20 -10.30 4.51
C ASN A 82 6.98 -10.28 5.82
N LYS A 83 6.32 -9.93 6.92
CA LYS A 83 6.91 -10.11 8.25
C LYS A 83 7.17 -11.61 8.47
N SER A 84 8.37 -11.94 8.93
CA SER A 84 8.74 -13.32 9.19
C SER A 84 7.91 -13.88 10.37
N LYS A 85 7.73 -15.21 10.41
CA LYS A 85 7.08 -15.85 11.57
C LYS A 85 7.81 -15.54 12.88
N LYS A 86 9.14 -15.46 12.82
CA LYS A 86 10.01 -15.04 13.94
C LYS A 86 9.64 -13.66 14.46
N PHE A 87 9.49 -12.69 13.55
CA PHE A 87 9.09 -11.32 13.89
C PHE A 87 7.75 -11.29 14.63
N LEU A 88 6.75 -12.00 14.13
CA LEU A 88 5.41 -12.03 14.74
C LEU A 88 5.43 -12.66 16.14
N LEU A 89 6.15 -13.77 16.32
CA LEU A 89 6.28 -14.44 17.63
C LEU A 89 6.99 -13.58 18.67
N VAL A 90 8.08 -12.91 18.28
CA VAL A 90 8.82 -12.01 19.17
C VAL A 90 7.96 -10.81 19.55
N LYS A 91 7.25 -10.23 18.58
CA LYS A 91 6.32 -9.12 18.81
C LYS A 91 5.23 -9.50 19.81
N GLU A 92 4.61 -10.67 19.61
CA GLU A 92 3.54 -11.18 20.45
C GLU A 92 4.01 -11.47 21.88
N TYR A 93 5.13 -12.18 22.03
CA TYR A 93 5.67 -12.56 23.33
C TYR A 93 6.08 -11.37 24.19
N TYR A 94 6.80 -10.41 23.60
CA TYR A 94 7.29 -9.23 24.34
C TYR A 94 6.32 -8.04 24.31
N GLN A 95 5.20 -8.15 23.58
CA GLN A 95 4.23 -7.07 23.36
C GLN A 95 4.89 -5.77 22.84
N TYR A 96 5.87 -5.92 21.95
CA TYR A 96 6.61 -4.79 21.40
C TYR A 96 5.91 -4.16 20.20
N SER A 97 6.29 -2.90 19.92
CA SER A 97 5.93 -2.24 18.66
C SER A 97 6.70 -2.85 17.49
N ASP A 98 6.27 -2.59 16.26
CA ASP A 98 6.98 -3.11 15.08
C ASP A 98 8.44 -2.63 15.05
N SER A 99 8.69 -1.34 15.32
CA SER A 99 10.05 -0.77 15.37
C SER A 99 10.94 -1.50 16.37
N LYS A 100 10.46 -1.64 17.62
CA LYS A 100 11.23 -2.33 18.67
C LYS A 100 11.47 -3.79 18.33
N THR A 101 10.51 -4.44 17.67
CA THR A 101 10.66 -5.83 17.23
C THR A 101 11.72 -5.94 16.13
N GLU A 102 11.77 -5.01 15.17
CA GLU A 102 12.80 -4.99 14.11
C GLU A 102 14.20 -4.86 14.69
N GLU A 103 14.37 -4.05 15.73
CA GLU A 103 15.68 -3.83 16.38
C GLU A 103 16.21 -5.09 17.08
N ILE A 104 15.33 -5.93 17.62
CA ILE A 104 15.74 -7.06 18.47
C ILE A 104 15.60 -8.43 17.81
N VAL A 105 14.84 -8.56 16.73
CA VAL A 105 14.48 -9.87 16.15
C VAL A 105 15.71 -10.69 15.77
N ASP A 106 16.79 -10.01 15.40
CA ASP A 106 18.07 -10.62 15.03
C ASP A 106 18.90 -11.06 16.24
N LEU A 107 18.64 -10.48 17.42
CA LEU A 107 19.31 -10.86 18.68
C LEU A 107 18.73 -12.14 19.30
N ILE A 108 17.49 -12.50 18.94
CA ILE A 108 16.82 -13.70 19.45
C ILE A 108 17.37 -14.93 18.73
N SER A 109 17.95 -15.88 19.47
CA SER A 109 18.44 -17.13 18.89
C SER A 109 17.30 -18.07 18.51
N ASP A 110 17.57 -19.04 17.63
CA ASP A 110 16.55 -20.04 17.24
C ASP A 110 16.09 -20.91 18.42
N ASP A 111 16.95 -21.12 19.42
CA ASP A 111 16.57 -21.87 20.63
C ASP A 111 15.66 -21.06 21.54
N GLN A 112 15.95 -19.77 21.74
CA GLN A 112 15.05 -18.85 22.44
C GLN A 112 13.70 -18.73 21.72
N LEU A 113 13.72 -18.73 20.38
CA LEU A 113 12.49 -18.69 19.58
C LEU A 113 11.63 -19.94 19.80
N LYS A 114 12.23 -21.13 19.94
CA LYS A 114 11.50 -22.37 20.27
C LYS A 114 10.87 -22.29 21.66
N GLU A 115 11.56 -21.73 22.64
CA GLU A 115 11.02 -21.52 23.99
C GLU A 115 9.85 -20.54 23.98
N ILE A 116 10.02 -19.39 23.33
CA ILE A 116 8.95 -18.40 23.13
C ILE A 116 7.73 -19.05 22.48
N LYS A 117 7.96 -19.82 21.40
CA LYS A 117 6.89 -20.51 20.70
C LYS A 117 6.16 -21.51 21.61
N LYS A 118 6.90 -22.30 22.39
CA LYS A 118 6.29 -23.23 23.36
C LYS A 118 5.42 -22.48 24.38
N LEU A 119 5.94 -21.39 24.96
CA LEU A 119 5.22 -20.59 25.95
C LEU A 119 3.92 -20.01 25.38
N LEU A 120 3.95 -19.51 24.15
CA LEU A 120 2.77 -18.98 23.45
C LEU A 120 1.76 -20.07 23.05
N GLU A 121 2.22 -21.23 22.57
CA GLU A 121 1.33 -22.35 22.21
C GLU A 121 0.65 -22.98 23.44
N THR A 122 1.25 -22.86 24.63
CA THR A 122 0.67 -23.36 25.89
C THR A 122 -0.38 -22.43 26.53
N GLY A 123 -0.97 -21.50 25.80
CA GLY A 123 -1.88 -20.46 26.33
C GLY A 123 -2.83 -20.97 27.45
N GLU A 124 -2.60 -20.50 28.68
CA GLU A 124 -3.36 -20.75 29.94
C GLU A 124 -3.40 -22.23 30.42
N ARG A 125 -2.90 -22.63 31.60
CA ARG A 125 -3.16 -22.11 32.97
C ARG A 125 -1.99 -22.37 33.93
N LYS A 126 -1.59 -21.32 34.66
CA LYS A 126 -1.53 -21.36 36.13
C LYS A 126 -2.11 -20.07 36.66
#